data_AF-A0A5J4UNQ1-F1
#
_entry.id   AF-A0A5J4UNQ1-F1
#
_cell.length_a   1.000
_cell.length_b   1.000
_cell.length_c   1.000
_cell.angle_alpha   90.00
_cell.angle_beta   90.00
_cell.angle_gamma   90.00
#
_symmetry.space_group_name_H-M   'P 1'
#
loop_
_entity.id
_entity.type
_entity.pdbx_description
1 polymer ?
#
loop_
_entity_poly.entity_id
_entity_poly.type
_entity_poly.pdbx_seq_one_letter_code
_entity_poly.pdbx_strand_id
1 'polypeptide(L)'
;MTQAKKDIIKASVSPVDDVIISHFKSFRDGVTCNIVEGWKPQEMKLKNYQLAIKNICERVRKTSGGERKWMYQLKEEMISIYENMLDEEADEIEQEKEQEIQNDGNEYI
;
A
#
# COMPACT_ATOMS: atom_id res chain seq x y z
N MET A 1 -12.72 -8.77 -10.06
CA MET A 1 -13.49 -8.80 -8.78
C MET A 1 -14.73 -7.89 -8.93
N THR A 2 -15.84 -8.06 -8.18
CA THR A 2 -16.96 -7.07 -8.25
C THR A 2 -16.65 -5.84 -7.40
N GLN A 3 -17.06 -4.64 -7.85
CA GLN A 3 -16.81 -3.36 -7.16
C GLN A 3 -17.20 -3.38 -5.68
N ALA A 4 -18.30 -4.05 -5.33
CA ALA A 4 -18.72 -4.22 -3.94
C ALA A 4 -17.72 -5.03 -3.09
N LYS A 5 -17.00 -6.01 -3.66
CA LYS A 5 -15.93 -6.73 -2.95
C LYS A 5 -14.71 -5.84 -2.71
N LYS A 6 -14.38 -4.94 -3.66
CA LYS A 6 -13.33 -3.91 -3.48
C LYS A 6 -13.69 -2.94 -2.35
N ASP A 7 -14.93 -2.46 -2.32
CA ASP A 7 -15.40 -1.54 -1.28
C ASP A 7 -15.47 -2.22 0.10
N ILE A 8 -15.80 -3.51 0.16
CA ILE A 8 -15.78 -4.28 1.42
C ILE A 8 -14.36 -4.49 1.94
N ILE A 9 -13.39 -4.78 1.06
CA ILE A 9 -11.98 -4.92 1.44
C ILE A 9 -11.45 -3.55 1.88
N LYS A 10 -11.65 -2.49 1.08
CA LYS A 10 -11.24 -1.11 1.40
C LYS A 10 -11.89 -0.56 2.67
N ALA A 11 -13.15 -0.91 2.96
CA ALA A 11 -13.82 -0.56 4.21
C ALA A 11 -13.27 -1.34 5.43
N SER A 12 -12.55 -2.44 5.20
CA SER A 12 -11.92 -3.28 6.21
C SER A 12 -10.40 -3.05 6.34
N VAL A 13 -9.81 -2.28 5.42
CA VAL A 13 -8.40 -1.88 5.40
C VAL A 13 -8.17 -0.87 6.52
N SER A 14 -7.19 -1.15 7.38
CA SER A 14 -6.82 -0.23 8.45
C SER A 14 -6.20 1.03 7.86
N PRO A 15 -6.29 2.19 8.52
CA PRO A 15 -5.53 3.39 8.13
C PRO A 15 -4.01 3.14 8.01
N VAL A 16 -3.50 2.07 8.64
CA VAL A 16 -2.11 1.64 8.52
C VAL A 16 -1.87 0.91 7.20
N ASP A 17 -2.80 0.06 6.79
CA ASP A 17 -2.74 -0.69 5.54
C ASP A 17 -2.79 0.26 4.34
N ASP A 18 -3.62 1.31 4.39
CA ASP A 18 -3.64 2.38 3.38
C ASP A 18 -2.27 3.02 3.18
N VAL A 19 -1.56 3.29 4.28
CA VAL A 19 -0.21 3.86 4.26
C VAL A 19 0.79 2.86 3.69
N ILE A 20 0.65 1.58 4.01
CA ILE A 20 1.51 0.51 3.49
C ILE A 20 1.30 0.36 1.99
N ILE A 21 0.06 0.34 1.51
CA ILE A 21 -0.27 0.26 0.08
C ILE A 21 0.29 1.49 -0.66
N SER A 22 0.04 2.70 -0.13
CA SER A 22 0.53 3.96 -0.71
C SER A 22 2.06 4.03 -0.83
N HIS A 23 2.78 3.39 0.10
CA HIS A 23 4.24 3.36 0.15
C HIS A 23 4.83 1.96 -0.01
N PHE A 24 4.12 1.06 -0.72
CA PHE A 24 4.44 -0.37 -0.75
C PHE A 24 5.89 -0.65 -1.15
N LYS A 25 6.36 -0.01 -2.23
CA LYS A 25 7.75 -0.14 -2.70
C LYS A 25 8.77 0.25 -1.61
N SER A 26 8.51 1.34 -0.88
CA SER A 26 9.40 1.79 0.21
C SER A 26 9.42 0.82 1.38
N PHE A 27 8.27 0.26 1.74
CA PHE A 27 8.18 -0.76 2.79
C PHE A 27 8.80 -2.10 2.36
N ARG A 28 8.68 -2.49 1.08
CA ARG A 28 9.35 -3.67 0.50
C ARG A 28 10.87 -3.54 0.57
N ASP A 29 11.40 -2.39 0.17
CA ASP A 29 12.85 -2.15 0.13
C ASP A 29 13.44 -1.85 1.51
N GLY A 30 12.62 -1.43 2.46
CA GLY A 30 13.00 -1.07 3.81
C GLY A 30 13.14 0.44 3.98
N VAL A 31 12.35 0.98 4.91
CA VAL A 31 12.24 2.42 5.15
C VAL A 31 12.65 2.78 6.58
N THR A 32 13.33 3.91 6.76
CA THR A 32 13.76 4.36 8.09
C THR A 32 12.58 4.69 9.00
N CYS A 33 12.68 4.35 10.28
CA CYS A 33 11.60 4.58 11.26
C CYS A 33 11.08 6.02 11.29
N ASN A 34 11.96 7.01 11.18
CA ASN A 34 11.59 8.43 11.20
C ASN A 34 10.62 8.80 10.05
N ILE A 35 10.81 8.20 8.87
CA ILE A 35 9.95 8.45 7.72
C ILE A 35 8.59 7.78 7.94
N VAL A 36 8.59 6.53 8.41
CA VAL A 36 7.36 5.77 8.69
C VAL A 36 6.47 6.50 9.69
N GLU A 37 7.05 7.02 10.78
CA GLU A 37 6.31 7.79 11.77
C GLU A 37 5.70 9.08 11.21
N GLY A 38 6.30 9.65 10.17
CA GLY A 38 5.77 10.80 9.44
C GLY A 38 4.56 10.47 8.55
N TRP A 39 4.38 9.21 8.16
CA TRP A 39 3.23 8.74 7.39
C TRP A 39 2.04 8.33 8.26
N LYS A 40 2.14 8.53 9.57
CA LYS A 40 1.08 8.20 10.51
C LYS A 40 -0.22 8.96 10.14
N PRO A 41 -1.36 8.25 9.98
CA PRO A 41 -2.66 8.88 9.79
C PRO A 41 -2.97 9.87 10.92
N GLN A 42 -3.54 11.03 10.58
CA GLN A 42 -3.76 12.11 11.57
C GLN A 42 -4.63 11.64 12.75
N GLU A 43 -5.64 10.83 12.47
CA GLU A 43 -6.62 10.33 13.43
C GLU A 43 -6.05 9.26 14.39
N MET A 44 -4.90 8.66 14.07
CA MET A 44 -4.31 7.59 14.87
C MET A 44 -3.24 8.11 15.86
N LYS A 45 -3.23 7.56 17.08
CA LYS A 45 -2.14 7.82 18.05
C LYS A 45 -0.85 7.17 17.59
N LEU A 46 0.29 7.86 17.75
CA LEU A 46 1.61 7.35 17.35
C LEU A 46 1.94 5.97 17.92
N LYS A 47 1.60 5.72 19.19
CA LYS A 47 1.81 4.41 19.84
C LYS A 47 1.03 3.29 19.16
N ASN A 48 -0.20 3.55 18.73
CA ASN A 48 -1.04 2.56 18.05
C ASN A 48 -0.50 2.28 16.65
N TYR A 49 -0.07 3.32 15.94
CA TYR A 49 0.54 3.20 14.63
C TYR A 49 1.85 2.39 14.69
N GLN A 50 2.73 2.71 15.64
CA GLN A 50 3.96 1.95 15.86
C GLN A 50 3.69 0.48 16.22
N LEU A 51 2.62 0.19 16.97
CA LEU A 51 2.23 -1.18 17.31
C LEU A 51 1.74 -1.93 16.06
N ALA A 52 0.89 -1.32 15.25
CA ALA A 52 0.39 -1.91 14.02
C ALA A 52 1.53 -2.17 13.02
N ILE A 53 2.41 -1.18 12.81
CA ILE A 53 3.58 -1.33 11.95
C ILE A 53 4.49 -2.48 12.43
N LYS A 54 4.70 -2.64 13.74
CA LYS A 54 5.50 -3.77 14.27
C LYS A 54 4.86 -5.14 14.05
N ASN A 55 3.54 -5.22 13.87
CA ASN A 55 2.87 -6.48 13.58
C ASN A 55 3.01 -6.87 12.10
N ILE A 56 2.96 -5.89 11.20
CA ILE A 56 2.96 -6.09 9.74
C ILE A 56 4.39 -6.09 9.16
N CYS A 57 5.25 -5.21 9.68
CA CYS A 57 6.65 -5.08 9.28
C CYS A 57 7.59 -5.71 10.29
N GLU A 58 8.74 -6.16 9.82
CA GLU A 58 9.89 -6.51 10.65
C GLU A 58 10.93 -5.39 10.68
N ARG A 59 11.77 -5.41 11.72
CA ARG A 59 12.81 -4.38 11.91
C ARG A 59 14.16 -4.94 11.47
N VAL A 60 14.59 -4.53 10.29
CA VAL A 60 15.85 -4.99 9.67
C VAL A 60 16.96 -3.96 9.83
N ARG A 61 18.20 -4.43 9.87
CA ARG A 61 19.38 -3.55 9.93
C ARG A 61 20.04 -3.53 8.56
N LYS A 62 19.87 -2.43 7.81
CA LYS A 62 20.48 -2.25 6.49
C LYS A 62 21.57 -1.19 6.55
N THR A 63 22.60 -1.39 5.74
CA THR A 63 23.69 -0.43 5.57
C THR A 63 23.27 0.54 4.47
N SER A 64 23.07 1.81 4.82
CA SER A 64 22.73 2.86 3.85
C SER A 64 23.68 4.03 4.06
N GLY A 65 24.41 4.40 3.01
CA GLY A 65 25.43 5.47 3.07
C GLY A 65 26.62 5.18 4.00
N GLY A 66 26.95 3.90 4.23
CA GLY A 66 28.05 3.48 5.12
C GLY A 66 27.69 3.33 6.60
N GLU A 67 26.49 3.76 7.00
CA GLU A 67 25.98 3.58 8.36
C GLU A 67 24.92 2.48 8.43
N ARG A 68 24.97 1.66 9.48
CA ARG A 68 23.93 0.65 9.74
C ARG A 68 22.76 1.26 10.48
N LYS A 69 21.65 1.48 9.79
CA LYS A 69 20.41 2.05 10.35
C LYS A 69 19.34 0.98 10.50
N TRP A 70 18.49 1.15 11.50
CA TRP A 70 17.30 0.33 11.66
C TRP A 70 16.21 0.83 10.72
N MET A 71 15.61 -0.10 9.99
CA MET A 71 14.56 0.17 9.03
C MET A 71 13.39 -0.78 9.28
N TYR A 72 12.19 -0.33 8.97
CA TYR A 72 11.02 -1.19 8.85
C TYR A 72 10.95 -1.75 7.44
N GLN A 73 10.83 -3.06 7.34
CA GLN A 73 10.63 -3.76 6.08
C GLN A 73 9.38 -4.63 6.20
N LEU A 74 8.56 -4.70 5.16
CA LEU A 74 7.42 -5.64 5.15
C LEU A 74 7.92 -7.07 5.31
N LYS A 75 7.19 -7.85 6.11
CA LYS A 75 7.43 -9.29 6.18
C LYS A 75 7.11 -9.91 4.83
N GLU A 76 7.85 -10.94 4.45
CA GLU A 76 7.66 -11.65 3.19
C GLU A 76 6.23 -12.18 3.00
N GLU A 77 5.62 -12.72 4.07
CA GLU A 77 4.22 -13.16 4.06
C GLU A 77 3.23 -12.04 3.74
N MET A 78 3.53 -10.81 4.18
CA MET A 78 2.71 -9.63 3.93
C MET A 78 2.96 -9.06 2.53
N ILE A 79 4.20 -9.13 2.03
CA ILE A 79 4.55 -8.68 0.67
C ILE A 79 3.64 -9.37 -0.34
N SER A 80 3.53 -10.71 -0.29
CA SER A 80 2.68 -11.45 -1.22
C SER A 80 1.20 -11.06 -1.12
N ILE A 81 0.70 -10.72 0.08
CA ILE A 81 -0.70 -10.30 0.26
C ILE A 81 -0.95 -8.94 -0.41
N TYR A 82 -0.11 -7.95 -0.15
CA TYR A 82 -0.26 -6.62 -0.73
C TYR A 82 0.10 -6.57 -2.22
N GLU A 83 1.06 -7.39 -2.68
CA GLU A 83 1.43 -7.49 -4.10
C GLU A 83 0.27 -8.06 -4.94
N ASN A 84 -0.37 -9.15 -4.48
CA ASN A 84 -1.59 -9.67 -5.13
C ASN A 84 -2.74 -8.66 -5.12
N MET A 85 -2.90 -7.90 -4.04
CA MET A 85 -3.94 -6.86 -3.94
C MET A 85 -3.70 -5.71 -4.93
N LEU A 86 -2.43 -5.38 -5.20
CA LEU A 86 -2.03 -4.34 -6.16
C LEU A 86 -2.09 -4.84 -7.61
N ASP A 87 -1.71 -6.09 -7.88
CA ASP A 87 -1.75 -6.67 -9.23
C ASP A 87 -3.20 -6.91 -9.70
N GLU A 88 -4.11 -7.32 -8.81
CA GLU A 88 -5.55 -7.38 -9.10
C GLU A 88 -6.16 -5.99 -9.39
N GLU A 89 -5.50 -4.90 -8.96
CA GLU A 89 -5.95 -3.52 -9.21
C GLU A 89 -5.38 -2.95 -10.52
N ALA A 90 -4.20 -3.38 -10.97
CA ALA A 90 -3.58 -2.94 -12.22
C ALA A 90 -4.28 -3.50 -13.47
N ASP A 91 -4.67 -4.78 -13.45
CA ASP A 91 -5.35 -5.45 -14.58
C ASP A 91 -6.77 -4.90 -14.85
N GLU A 92 -7.39 -4.23 -13.87
CA GLU A 92 -8.74 -3.65 -14.03
C GLU A 92 -8.71 -2.16 -14.44
N ILE A 93 -7.65 -1.40 -14.11
CA ILE A 93 -7.50 0.01 -14.54
C ILE A 93 -7.21 0.12 -16.05
N GLU A 94 -6.50 -0.85 -16.64
CA GLU A 94 -6.33 -0.91 -18.10
C GLU A 94 -7.65 -1.21 -18.83
N GLN A 95 -8.53 -2.03 -18.25
CA GLN A 95 -9.84 -2.35 -18.83
C GLN A 95 -10.83 -1.17 -18.75
N GLU A 96 -10.78 -0.36 -17.69
CA GLU A 96 -11.62 0.85 -17.60
C GLU A 96 -11.19 1.95 -18.58
N LYS A 97 -9.87 2.10 -18.83
CA LYS A 97 -9.36 3.08 -19.82
C LYS A 97 -9.68 2.70 -21.27
N GLU A 98 -9.78 1.42 -21.61
CA GLU A 98 -10.17 1.00 -22.96
C GLU A 98 -11.67 1.16 -23.23
N GLN A 99 -12.53 1.14 -22.20
CA GLN A 99 -13.98 1.32 -22.35
C GLN A 99 -14.40 2.79 -22.49
N GLU A 100 -13.64 3.75 -21.95
CA GLU A 100 -13.93 5.19 -22.13
C GLU A 100 -13.61 5.69 -23.55
N ILE A 101 -12.68 5.06 -24.27
CA ILE A 101 -12.28 5.49 -25.62
C ILE A 101 -13.34 5.12 -26.69
N GLN A 102 -14.26 4.18 -26.42
CA GLN A 102 -15.25 3.74 -27.41
C GLN A 102 -16.62 4.43 -27.31
N ASN A 103 -16.91 5.18 -26.24
CA ASN A 103 -18.23 5.78 -26.04
C ASN A 103 -18.36 7.24 -26.52
N ASP A 104 -17.29 7.89 -26.98
CA ASP A 104 -17.33 9.27 -27.50
C ASP A 104 -17.63 9.35 -29.02
N GLY A 105 -17.92 8.22 -29.67
CA GLY A 105 -18.03 8.12 -31.13
C GLY A 105 -19.43 7.97 -31.72
N ASN A 106 -20.51 8.03 -30.95
CA ASN A 106 -21.87 7.80 -31.46
C ASN A 106 -22.89 8.79 -30.90
N GLU A 107 -22.59 10.09 -31.04
CA GLU A 107 -23.64 11.11 -31.15
C GLU A 107 -23.64 11.60 -32.60
N TYR A 108 -24.84 11.71 -33.18
CA TYR A 108 -25.17 12.19 -34.54
C TYR A 108 -24.91 11.21 -35.70
N ILE A 109 -25.94 10.49 -36.16
CA ILE A 109 -26.86 10.90 -37.26
C ILE A 109 -28.22 10.21 -37.07
#